data_AF-A0A1A3BMH7-F1
#
_entry.id   AF-A0A1A3BMH7-F1
#
_cell.length_a   1.000
_cell.length_b   1.000
_cell.length_c   1.000
_cell.angle_alpha   90.00
_cell.angle_beta   90.00
_cell.angle_gamma   90.00
#
_symmetry.space_group_name_H-M   'P 1'
#
loop_
_entity.id
_entity.type
_entity.pdbx_description
1 polymer ?
#
loop_
_entity_poly.entity_id
_entity_poly.type
_entity_poly.pdbx_seq_one_letter_code
_entity_poly.pdbx_strand_id
1 'polypeptide(L)'
;MAEDEAMSAREFRDDDTGYMEWLSEHPAGYVINIRRNHSPTDARVHRAGCSTISVRQQGGKGSWTDQYVKVCAEHVIGIEQWAAEHVGVPISRCRACRPGQDVPPRVLGTETETAASSSDHAARFEIHGPDGEVVQAWADDYIRFERQHRPDWQERLRSAIKSRCRQLAPAGGQVLHATFFGEKDDRADVENVVLYGIDSFAVAGANGIRFELAGAATPAPDGAVYPFGYRYALRSRSCSFDGWQEGRQLAAFGWTDLGAFAGEKLAAQVWLAVARGQVKVAESVCDRGTAFAVKVEVRPPRRHRRVLGNLVKGVVDGVVAAFQAHTDTTIVHEVASRLAMSLAADPADIERHLLDQRRAVLGSVPRLVRLSNDGVVWAPADEFCVAGELLRVEPIDEHWSIRGEVVEVSR
;
A
#
# COMPACT_ATOMS: atom_id res chain seq x y z
N MET A 1 -41.99 30.78 -1.05
CA MET A 1 -42.24 29.45 -1.64
C MET A 1 -41.06 28.93 -2.45
N ALA A 2 -40.28 29.76 -3.17
CA ALA A 2 -39.09 29.28 -3.91
C ALA A 2 -37.89 28.88 -3.02
N GLU A 3 -37.72 29.48 -1.84
CA GLU A 3 -36.62 29.13 -0.92
C GLU A 3 -36.84 27.79 -0.18
N ASP A 4 -38.09 27.38 0.05
CA ASP A 4 -38.42 26.09 0.67
C ASP A 4 -38.21 24.91 -0.30
N GLU A 5 -38.39 25.12 -1.61
CA GLU A 5 -38.13 24.07 -2.62
C GLU A 5 -36.62 23.82 -2.81
N ALA A 6 -35.79 24.87 -2.76
CA ALA A 6 -34.32 24.78 -2.91
C ALA A 6 -33.63 24.04 -1.75
N MET A 7 -34.30 23.91 -0.61
CA MET A 7 -33.80 23.20 0.57
C MET A 7 -34.34 21.75 0.67
N SER A 8 -35.24 21.35 -0.24
CA SER A 8 -35.87 20.04 -0.20
C SER A 8 -35.01 18.95 -0.86
N ALA A 9 -34.90 17.79 -0.22
CA ALA A 9 -34.22 16.64 -0.79
C ALA A 9 -35.17 15.85 -1.71
N ARG A 10 -34.67 15.43 -2.87
CA ARG A 10 -35.39 14.66 -3.88
C ARG A 10 -34.95 13.20 -3.87
N GLU A 11 -35.89 12.27 -3.73
CA GLU A 11 -35.63 10.83 -3.88
C GLU A 11 -35.81 10.41 -5.36
N PHE A 12 -34.79 9.75 -5.90
CA PHE A 12 -34.85 9.03 -7.17
C PHE A 12 -34.96 7.53 -6.89
N ARG A 13 -36.02 6.93 -7.44
CA ARG A 13 -36.37 5.52 -7.31
C ARG A 13 -36.75 5.01 -8.69
N ASP A 14 -36.04 3.98 -9.15
CA ASP A 14 -36.23 3.41 -10.50
C ASP A 14 -36.03 4.45 -11.63
N ASP A 15 -35.36 5.57 -11.35
CA ASP A 15 -35.11 6.70 -12.25
C ASP A 15 -33.61 7.03 -12.32
N ASP A 16 -32.87 6.16 -12.99
CA ASP A 16 -31.43 6.31 -13.18
C ASP A 16 -31.12 7.52 -14.08
N THR A 17 -31.96 7.81 -15.07
CA THR A 17 -31.79 8.94 -16.00
C THR A 17 -31.89 10.26 -15.26
N GLY A 18 -32.97 10.47 -14.49
CA GLY A 18 -33.17 11.69 -13.72
C GLY A 18 -32.10 11.89 -12.65
N TYR A 19 -31.62 10.81 -12.02
CA TYR A 19 -30.49 10.89 -11.08
C TYR A 19 -29.19 11.34 -11.76
N MET A 20 -28.90 10.84 -12.97
CA MET A 20 -27.69 11.21 -13.70
C MET A 20 -27.73 12.65 -14.21
N GLU A 21 -28.88 13.11 -14.70
CA GLU A 21 -29.10 14.52 -15.06
C GLU A 21 -28.88 15.42 -13.85
N TRP A 22 -29.45 15.04 -12.69
CA TRP A 22 -29.27 15.80 -11.46
C TRP A 22 -27.81 15.91 -11.02
N LEU A 23 -27.01 14.83 -11.12
CA LEU A 23 -25.57 14.86 -10.80
C LEU A 23 -24.78 15.81 -11.72
N SER A 24 -25.18 15.91 -12.99
CA SER A 24 -24.54 16.80 -13.96
C SER A 24 -24.85 18.27 -13.67
N GLU A 25 -26.09 18.56 -13.28
CA GLU A 25 -26.56 19.92 -12.99
C GLU A 25 -26.08 20.41 -11.61
N HIS A 26 -25.86 19.50 -10.65
CA HIS A 26 -25.54 19.83 -9.26
C HIS A 26 -24.22 19.21 -8.79
N PRO A 27 -23.06 19.57 -9.40
CA PRO A 27 -21.77 18.95 -9.09
C PRO A 27 -21.30 19.18 -7.64
N ALA A 28 -21.79 20.25 -7.01
CA ALA A 28 -21.53 20.58 -5.60
C ALA A 28 -22.55 19.96 -4.63
N GLY A 29 -23.60 19.29 -5.14
CA GLY A 29 -24.69 18.74 -4.35
C GLY A 29 -24.30 17.52 -3.51
N TYR A 30 -25.26 17.00 -2.78
CA TYR A 30 -25.12 15.91 -1.84
C TYR A 30 -26.06 14.76 -2.18
N VAL A 31 -25.60 13.52 -1.95
CA VAL A 31 -26.35 12.31 -2.29
C VAL A 31 -26.27 11.30 -1.17
N ILE A 32 -27.39 10.79 -0.70
CA ILE A 32 -27.44 9.55 0.09
C ILE A 32 -27.66 8.37 -0.86
N ASN A 33 -26.84 7.33 -0.71
CA ASN A 33 -27.15 6.01 -1.23
C ASN A 33 -27.70 5.15 -0.09
N ILE A 34 -28.99 4.80 -0.12
CA ILE A 34 -29.67 4.06 0.97
C ILE A 34 -30.55 2.94 0.42
N ARG A 35 -30.74 1.85 1.18
CA ARG A 35 -31.61 0.74 0.77
C ARG A 35 -33.05 1.22 0.60
N ARG A 36 -33.85 0.54 -0.25
CA ARG A 36 -35.24 0.93 -0.54
C ARG A 36 -36.18 1.03 0.67
N ASN A 37 -35.85 0.33 1.76
CA ASN A 37 -36.57 0.36 3.04
C ASN A 37 -36.02 1.42 4.01
N HIS A 38 -35.17 2.33 3.52
CA HIS A 38 -34.53 3.42 4.28
C HIS A 38 -33.70 2.96 5.50
N SER A 39 -33.16 1.74 5.46
CA SER A 39 -32.26 1.24 6.51
C SER A 39 -30.93 2.02 6.55
N PRO A 40 -30.53 2.61 7.70
CA PRO A 40 -29.32 3.45 7.81
C PRO A 40 -28.00 2.68 7.89
N THR A 41 -28.02 1.37 8.15
CA THR A 41 -26.82 0.58 8.52
C THR A 41 -25.67 0.76 7.52
N ASP A 42 -26.00 0.69 6.23
CA ASP A 42 -25.04 0.83 5.13
C ASP A 42 -25.16 2.19 4.42
N ALA A 43 -26.08 3.05 4.86
CA ALA A 43 -26.34 4.33 4.22
C ALA A 43 -25.18 5.29 4.46
N ARG A 44 -24.78 6.02 3.42
CA ARG A 44 -23.77 7.07 3.54
C ARG A 44 -24.20 8.32 2.81
N VAL A 45 -23.91 9.49 3.39
CA VAL A 45 -23.98 10.78 2.68
C VAL A 45 -22.72 10.95 1.84
N HIS A 46 -22.87 11.36 0.59
CA HIS A 46 -21.80 11.61 -0.38
C HIS A 46 -21.91 13.04 -0.94
N ARG A 47 -20.83 13.52 -1.57
CA ARG A 47 -20.91 14.61 -2.54
C ARG A 47 -21.30 14.04 -3.91
N ALA A 48 -21.98 14.81 -4.76
CA ALA A 48 -22.42 14.41 -6.09
C ALA A 48 -21.26 13.82 -6.94
N GLY A 49 -20.08 14.44 -6.90
CA GLY A 49 -18.89 13.96 -7.60
C GLY A 49 -18.15 12.78 -6.95
N CYS A 50 -18.73 12.10 -5.95
CA CYS A 50 -18.03 11.03 -5.24
C CYS A 50 -17.92 9.75 -6.09
N SER A 51 -16.69 9.31 -6.36
CA SER A 51 -16.44 8.13 -7.20
C SER A 51 -17.11 6.85 -6.67
N THR A 52 -17.33 6.70 -5.36
CA THR A 52 -17.99 5.51 -4.80
C THR A 52 -19.47 5.39 -5.19
N ILE A 53 -20.09 6.49 -5.61
CA ILE A 53 -21.46 6.49 -6.15
C ILE A 53 -21.48 6.61 -7.68
N SER A 54 -20.32 6.86 -8.32
CA SER A 54 -20.15 6.97 -9.78
C SER A 54 -19.51 5.74 -10.46
N VAL A 55 -18.96 4.78 -9.69
CA VAL A 55 -18.16 3.65 -10.22
C VAL A 55 -19.00 2.39 -10.55
N ARG A 56 -20.30 2.37 -10.28
CA ARG A 56 -21.11 1.14 -10.43
C ARG A 56 -21.41 0.70 -11.89
N GLN A 57 -20.89 1.38 -12.92
CA GLN A 57 -21.09 0.98 -14.33
C GLN A 57 -19.86 0.58 -15.15
N GLN A 58 -18.70 0.29 -14.55
CA GLN A 58 -17.65 -0.39 -15.34
C GLN A 58 -17.92 -1.90 -15.54
N GLY A 59 -19.06 -2.43 -15.06
CA GLY A 59 -19.34 -3.89 -15.01
C GLY A 59 -20.64 -4.40 -15.64
N GLY A 60 -21.44 -3.58 -16.32
CA GLY A 60 -22.47 -4.06 -17.26
C GLY A 60 -23.59 -4.99 -16.74
N LYS A 61 -23.87 -5.10 -15.43
CA LYS A 61 -25.04 -5.84 -14.90
C LYS A 61 -25.63 -5.20 -13.63
N GLY A 62 -26.78 -4.52 -13.77
CA GLY A 62 -27.66 -4.05 -12.68
C GLY A 62 -28.04 -2.56 -12.79
N SER A 63 -29.32 -2.21 -12.56
CA SER A 63 -29.74 -0.80 -12.50
C SER A 63 -29.16 -0.13 -11.25
N TRP A 64 -28.92 1.18 -11.30
CA TRP A 64 -28.36 1.91 -10.15
C TRP A 64 -29.32 1.97 -8.97
N THR A 65 -30.60 1.71 -9.22
CA THR A 65 -31.71 1.82 -8.27
C THR A 65 -32.35 0.48 -7.87
N ASP A 66 -31.94 -0.68 -8.41
CA ASP A 66 -32.62 -1.98 -8.14
C ASP A 66 -32.71 -2.34 -6.65
N GLN A 67 -31.68 -2.06 -5.85
CA GLN A 67 -31.68 -2.36 -4.39
C GLN A 67 -31.58 -1.11 -3.50
N TYR A 68 -31.43 0.07 -4.09
CA TYR A 68 -31.12 1.32 -3.40
C TYR A 68 -31.93 2.47 -3.98
N VAL A 69 -32.31 3.44 -3.15
CA VAL A 69 -32.80 4.74 -3.59
C VAL A 69 -31.73 5.79 -3.39
N LYS A 70 -31.73 6.81 -4.26
CA LYS A 70 -30.80 7.94 -4.21
C LYS A 70 -31.55 9.17 -3.72
N VAL A 71 -31.12 9.74 -2.60
CA VAL A 71 -31.71 10.98 -2.09
C VAL A 71 -30.71 12.09 -2.34
N CYS A 72 -31.12 13.11 -3.07
CA CYS A 72 -30.24 14.17 -3.55
C CYS A 72 -30.72 15.53 -3.04
N ALA A 73 -29.80 16.39 -2.61
CA ALA A 73 -30.11 17.78 -2.29
C ALA A 73 -28.92 18.67 -2.63
N GLU A 74 -29.16 19.93 -2.96
CA GLU A 74 -28.09 20.89 -3.26
C GLU A 74 -27.26 21.22 -2.01
N HIS A 75 -27.91 21.23 -0.85
CA HIS A 75 -27.30 21.56 0.43
C HIS A 75 -27.36 20.38 1.41
N VAL A 76 -26.33 20.27 2.26
CA VAL A 76 -26.24 19.21 3.27
C VAL A 76 -27.40 19.27 4.27
N ILE A 77 -27.94 20.46 4.52
CA ILE A 77 -29.10 20.67 5.41
C ILE A 77 -30.33 19.92 4.89
N GLY A 78 -30.58 19.92 3.57
CA GLY A 78 -31.69 19.17 2.97
C GLY A 78 -31.54 17.65 3.16
N ILE A 79 -30.31 17.14 3.09
CA ILE A 79 -29.99 15.73 3.36
C ILE A 79 -30.19 15.38 4.85
N GLU A 80 -29.80 16.26 5.75
CA GLU A 80 -29.94 16.08 7.19
C GLU A 80 -31.41 16.12 7.61
N GLN A 81 -32.21 17.04 7.05
CA GLN A 81 -33.64 17.12 7.26
C GLN A 81 -34.35 15.86 6.76
N TRP A 82 -34.06 15.41 5.53
CA TRP A 82 -34.64 14.19 4.99
C TRP A 82 -34.33 12.97 5.86
N ALA A 83 -33.08 12.84 6.34
CA ALA A 83 -32.68 11.75 7.22
C ALA A 83 -33.41 11.80 8.57
N ALA A 84 -33.61 12.99 9.14
CA ALA A 84 -34.37 13.15 10.38
C ALA A 84 -35.84 12.71 10.22
N GLU A 85 -36.48 13.08 9.11
CA GLU A 85 -37.89 12.79 8.84
C GLU A 85 -38.15 11.31 8.48
N HIS A 86 -37.28 10.68 7.68
CA HIS A 86 -37.54 9.36 7.09
C HIS A 86 -36.77 8.21 7.76
N VAL A 87 -35.68 8.52 8.45
CA VAL A 87 -34.78 7.51 9.05
C VAL A 87 -34.70 7.64 10.57
N GLY A 88 -34.95 8.84 11.10
CA GLY A 88 -34.97 9.13 12.54
C GLY A 88 -33.60 9.13 13.22
N VAL A 89 -32.52 8.86 12.48
CA VAL A 89 -31.13 8.93 12.95
C VAL A 89 -30.21 9.58 11.90
N PRO A 90 -29.14 10.28 12.31
CA PRO A 90 -28.18 10.85 11.37
C PRO A 90 -27.47 9.76 10.54
N ILE A 91 -27.40 9.98 9.22
CA ILE A 91 -26.68 9.06 8.32
C ILE A 91 -25.19 9.39 8.32
N SER A 92 -24.36 8.36 8.45
CA SER A 92 -22.91 8.50 8.46
C SER A 92 -22.38 9.12 7.16
N ARG A 93 -21.43 10.04 7.27
CA ARG A 93 -20.81 10.68 6.09
C ARG A 93 -19.80 9.73 5.43
N CYS A 94 -19.76 9.75 4.11
CA CYS A 94 -18.79 8.98 3.34
C CYS A 94 -17.37 9.45 3.68
N ARG A 95 -16.53 8.52 4.13
CA ARG A 95 -15.14 8.81 4.49
C ARG A 95 -14.28 9.22 3.30
N ALA A 96 -14.68 8.82 2.09
CA ALA A 96 -13.96 9.10 0.86
C ALA A 96 -14.16 10.55 0.36
N CYS A 97 -15.39 11.08 0.39
CA CYS A 97 -15.66 12.45 -0.11
C CYS A 97 -15.99 13.48 0.97
N ARG A 98 -16.10 13.07 2.24
CA ARG A 98 -16.30 13.94 3.42
C ARG A 98 -17.27 15.10 3.19
N PRO A 99 -18.56 14.82 2.89
CA PRO A 99 -19.56 15.86 2.67
C PRO A 99 -19.81 16.66 3.95
N GLY A 100 -19.93 18.00 3.86
CA GLY A 100 -20.25 18.87 5.00
C GLY A 100 -19.09 19.24 5.92
N GLN A 101 -17.84 19.17 5.45
CA GLN A 101 -16.73 19.91 6.07
C GLN A 101 -16.54 21.21 5.29
N ASP A 102 -16.96 22.34 5.86
CA ASP A 102 -16.85 23.66 5.22
C ASP A 102 -15.38 24.05 5.07
N VAL A 103 -14.96 24.23 3.82
CA VAL A 103 -13.88 25.14 3.43
C VAL A 103 -14.57 26.48 3.19
N PRO A 104 -14.14 27.61 3.78
CA PRO A 104 -14.79 28.89 3.54
C PRO A 104 -14.70 29.26 2.04
N PRO A 105 -15.72 29.90 1.46
CA PRO A 105 -15.75 30.19 0.04
C PRO A 105 -14.67 31.22 -0.30
N ARG A 106 -13.81 30.90 -1.28
CA ARG A 106 -13.04 31.93 -1.98
C ARG A 106 -14.04 32.81 -2.72
N VAL A 107 -14.16 34.05 -2.28
CA VAL A 107 -14.80 35.13 -3.02
C VAL A 107 -14.15 35.18 -4.41
N LEU A 108 -14.97 35.01 -5.45
CA LEU A 108 -14.62 35.37 -6.82
C LEU A 108 -14.39 36.89 -6.85
N GLY A 109 -13.13 37.29 -6.69
CA GLY A 109 -12.65 38.61 -7.04
C GLY A 109 -12.19 38.59 -8.49
N THR A 110 -12.88 39.39 -9.29
CA THR A 110 -12.78 39.68 -10.70
C THR A 110 -11.36 39.67 -11.30
N GLU A 111 -11.28 39.13 -12.51
CA GLU A 111 -10.16 39.30 -13.43
C GLU A 111 -9.73 40.77 -13.50
N THR A 112 -8.43 41.02 -13.34
CA THR A 112 -7.79 42.14 -14.03
C THR A 112 -6.36 41.74 -14.33
N GLU A 113 -6.05 41.72 -15.61
CA GLU A 113 -4.71 41.60 -16.16
C GLU A 113 -3.77 42.60 -15.47
N THR A 114 -2.62 42.13 -15.00
CA THR A 114 -1.36 42.87 -15.19
C THR A 114 -0.17 41.96 -14.97
N ALA A 115 0.76 42.06 -15.91
CA ALA A 115 2.03 41.36 -15.96
C ALA A 115 2.96 41.73 -14.79
N ALA A 116 3.87 40.79 -14.51
CA ALA A 116 5.07 40.86 -13.66
C ALA A 116 4.85 40.82 -12.14
N SER A 117 5.23 39.73 -11.47
CA SER A 117 6.62 39.41 -11.12
C SER A 117 6.72 38.05 -10.42
N SER A 118 7.87 37.40 -10.60
CA SER A 118 8.28 36.12 -10.03
C SER A 118 8.71 36.22 -8.56
N SER A 119 8.22 35.31 -7.72
CA SER A 119 8.97 34.45 -6.78
C SER A 119 8.08 34.02 -5.60
N ASP A 120 8.11 32.71 -5.30
CA ASP A 120 8.10 32.10 -3.94
C ASP A 120 7.28 30.79 -3.79
N HIS A 121 7.44 29.87 -4.74
CA HIS A 121 7.32 28.45 -4.43
C HIS A 121 8.70 27.82 -4.69
N ALA A 122 9.54 27.78 -3.66
CA ALA A 122 10.72 26.92 -3.67
C ALA A 122 10.31 25.52 -4.15
N ALA A 123 11.09 24.94 -5.08
CA ALA A 123 10.79 23.62 -5.61
C ALA A 123 10.87 22.61 -4.45
N ARG A 124 9.71 22.06 -4.05
CA ARG A 124 9.59 21.10 -2.93
C ARG A 124 10.28 19.76 -3.14
N PHE A 125 10.77 19.54 -4.35
CA PHE A 125 11.54 18.39 -4.72
C PHE A 125 12.42 18.72 -5.93
N GLU A 126 13.50 17.98 -6.05
CA GLU A 126 14.37 17.93 -7.22
C GLU A 126 14.51 16.49 -7.69
N ILE A 127 14.70 16.27 -8.99
CA ILE A 127 14.86 14.93 -9.54
C ILE A 127 15.74 14.94 -10.80
N HIS A 128 16.75 14.07 -10.78
CA HIS A 128 17.77 13.95 -11.80
C HIS A 128 17.78 12.56 -12.43
N GLY A 129 18.46 12.48 -13.57
CA GLY A 129 18.63 11.27 -14.35
C GLY A 129 17.44 10.88 -15.23
N PRO A 130 17.55 9.73 -15.93
CA PRO A 130 18.64 8.76 -15.78
C PRO A 130 19.99 9.29 -16.28
N ASP A 131 20.98 9.43 -15.38
CA ASP A 131 22.36 9.75 -15.73
C ASP A 131 23.15 8.44 -15.72
N GLY A 132 23.34 7.88 -16.91
CA GLY A 132 23.73 6.48 -17.05
C GLY A 132 22.63 5.56 -16.53
N GLU A 133 22.89 4.87 -15.42
CA GLU A 133 22.00 3.86 -14.86
C GLU A 133 21.38 4.27 -13.51
N VAL A 134 21.34 5.57 -13.22
CA VAL A 134 20.93 6.10 -11.91
C VAL A 134 19.87 7.19 -12.05
N VAL A 135 18.81 7.09 -11.26
CA VAL A 135 17.79 8.12 -11.01
C VAL A 135 17.87 8.53 -9.55
N GLN A 136 17.95 9.83 -9.28
CA GLN A 136 17.98 10.38 -7.93
C GLN A 136 16.92 11.44 -7.76
N ALA A 137 16.30 11.48 -6.59
CA ALA A 137 15.36 12.52 -6.24
C ALA A 137 15.55 12.97 -4.80
N TRP A 138 15.23 14.23 -4.55
CA TRP A 138 15.31 14.89 -3.24
C TRP A 138 13.98 15.57 -2.97
N ALA A 139 13.53 15.58 -1.71
CA ALA A 139 12.21 16.10 -1.37
C ALA A 139 12.13 16.67 0.06
N ASP A 140 11.26 17.66 0.24
CA ASP A 140 10.93 18.24 1.56
C ASP A 140 10.16 17.29 2.48
N ASP A 141 9.43 16.34 1.89
CA ASP A 141 8.66 15.29 2.58
C ASP A 141 8.68 14.02 1.72
N TYR A 142 8.65 12.84 2.34
CA TYR A 142 8.63 11.59 1.59
C TYR A 142 7.22 11.31 1.04
N ILE A 143 7.14 10.52 -0.04
CA ILE A 143 5.90 10.24 -0.75
C ILE A 143 5.00 9.40 0.15
N ARG A 144 3.87 9.98 0.54
CA ARG A 144 2.90 9.30 1.39
C ARG A 144 2.30 8.12 0.67
N PHE A 145 2.23 7.00 1.38
CA PHE A 145 1.64 5.77 0.87
C PHE A 145 0.16 5.96 0.50
N GLU A 146 -0.63 6.54 1.41
CA GLU A 146 -2.06 6.77 1.20
C GLU A 146 -2.33 7.89 0.18
N ARG A 147 -2.87 7.51 -0.97
CA ARG A 147 -3.18 8.45 -2.07
C ARG A 147 -4.07 9.61 -1.63
N GLN A 148 -5.05 9.37 -0.75
CA GLN A 148 -5.95 10.42 -0.25
C GLN A 148 -5.24 11.50 0.60
N HIS A 149 -4.03 11.24 1.08
CA HIS A 149 -3.25 12.15 1.92
C HIS A 149 -1.99 12.67 1.23
N ARG A 150 -1.78 12.26 -0.03
CA ARG A 150 -0.64 12.66 -0.85
C ARG A 150 -0.95 14.00 -1.52
N PRO A 151 -0.20 15.08 -1.21
CA PRO A 151 -0.35 16.36 -1.91
C PRO A 151 0.11 16.26 -3.37
N ASP A 152 -0.40 17.14 -4.22
CA ASP A 152 -0.14 17.12 -5.67
C ASP A 152 1.35 17.12 -6.03
N TRP A 153 2.18 17.82 -5.27
CA TRP A 153 3.62 17.86 -5.54
C TRP A 153 4.30 16.50 -5.30
N GLN A 154 3.86 15.71 -4.31
CA GLN A 154 4.35 14.35 -4.11
C GLN A 154 3.86 13.41 -5.21
N GLU A 155 2.66 13.62 -5.73
CA GLU A 155 2.16 12.84 -6.87
C GLU A 155 2.94 13.16 -8.16
N ARG A 156 3.34 14.42 -8.36
CA ARG A 156 4.27 14.82 -9.43
C ARG A 156 5.63 14.16 -9.25
N LEU A 157 6.21 14.21 -8.05
CA LEU A 157 7.49 13.55 -7.75
C LEU A 157 7.41 12.03 -8.01
N ARG A 158 6.38 11.35 -7.50
CA ARG A 158 6.15 9.92 -7.73
C ARG A 158 6.07 9.60 -9.21
N SER A 159 5.29 10.37 -9.96
CA SER A 159 5.13 10.19 -11.41
C SER A 159 6.45 10.42 -12.16
N ALA A 160 7.24 11.39 -11.70
CA ALA A 160 8.55 11.72 -12.23
C ALA A 160 9.59 10.62 -11.97
N ILE A 161 9.64 10.05 -10.77
CA ILE A 161 10.46 8.88 -10.42
C ILE A 161 10.05 7.69 -11.29
N LYS A 162 8.75 7.39 -11.33
CA LYS A 162 8.19 6.29 -12.13
C LYS A 162 8.56 6.40 -13.61
N SER A 163 8.40 7.58 -14.20
CA SER A 163 8.71 7.82 -15.61
C SER A 163 10.20 7.59 -15.92
N ARG A 164 11.10 8.09 -15.06
CA ARG A 164 12.55 7.93 -15.22
C ARG A 164 13.01 6.49 -14.98
N CYS A 165 12.49 5.82 -13.95
CA CYS A 165 12.84 4.43 -13.65
C CYS A 165 12.42 3.46 -14.77
N ARG A 166 11.39 3.79 -15.58
CA ARG A 166 11.02 3.00 -16.76
C ARG A 166 12.07 3.05 -17.88
N GLN A 167 12.98 4.01 -17.84
CA GLN A 167 14.08 4.15 -18.79
C GLN A 167 15.29 3.30 -18.38
N LEU A 168 15.32 2.79 -17.15
CA LEU A 168 16.38 1.89 -16.68
C LEU A 168 16.15 0.48 -17.22
N ALA A 169 17.13 -0.04 -17.98
CA ALA A 169 17.09 -1.36 -18.59
C ALA A 169 18.25 -2.24 -18.08
N PRO A 170 18.01 -3.19 -17.17
CA PRO A 170 19.07 -3.99 -16.57
C PRO A 170 19.66 -5.01 -17.54
N ALA A 171 20.99 -5.05 -17.65
CA ALA A 171 21.73 -6.16 -18.25
C ALA A 171 21.61 -7.44 -17.39
N GLY A 172 21.95 -8.60 -17.94
CA GLY A 172 21.69 -9.93 -17.33
C GLY A 172 22.23 -10.16 -15.91
N GLY A 173 23.26 -9.40 -15.49
CA GLY A 173 23.82 -9.46 -14.14
C GLY A 173 23.43 -8.30 -13.22
N GLN A 174 22.60 -7.36 -13.70
CA GLN A 174 22.20 -6.18 -12.95
C GLN A 174 20.82 -6.33 -12.32
N VAL A 175 20.65 -5.71 -11.16
CA VAL A 175 19.40 -5.63 -10.40
C VAL A 175 19.10 -4.17 -10.07
N LEU A 176 17.83 -3.84 -9.85
CA LEU A 176 17.45 -2.52 -9.37
C LEU A 176 17.81 -2.41 -7.88
N HIS A 177 18.65 -1.43 -7.53
CA HIS A 177 18.93 -1.06 -6.16
C HIS A 177 18.20 0.25 -5.81
N ALA A 178 17.21 0.16 -4.92
CA ALA A 178 16.37 1.25 -4.48
C ALA A 178 16.72 1.68 -3.05
N THR A 179 17.28 2.87 -2.88
CA THR A 179 17.72 3.39 -1.59
C THR A 179 16.85 4.57 -1.18
N PHE A 180 16.34 4.55 0.05
CA PHE A 180 15.67 5.70 0.67
C PHE A 180 16.60 6.36 1.69
N PHE A 181 16.67 7.68 1.67
CA PHE A 181 17.47 8.49 2.60
C PHE A 181 16.55 9.38 3.43
N GLY A 182 16.88 9.54 4.72
CA GLY A 182 16.10 10.32 5.67
C GLY A 182 15.36 9.47 6.70
N GLU A 183 14.73 10.14 7.66
CA GLU A 183 14.02 9.50 8.76
C GLU A 183 12.58 9.14 8.35
N LYS A 184 12.29 7.86 8.19
CA LYS A 184 10.91 7.38 7.98
C LYS A 184 10.14 7.39 9.30
N ASP A 185 8.81 7.38 9.23
CA ASP A 185 7.98 7.07 10.40
C ASP A 185 8.37 5.69 10.97
N ASP A 186 8.44 5.57 12.29
CA ASP A 186 8.87 4.34 12.98
C ASP A 186 8.02 3.12 12.59
N ARG A 187 6.77 3.33 12.17
CA ARG A 187 5.85 2.26 11.74
C ARG A 187 5.80 2.06 10.23
N ALA A 188 6.52 2.86 9.46
CA ALA A 188 6.55 2.72 8.00
C ALA A 188 7.60 1.70 7.59
N ASP A 189 7.28 0.86 6.62
CA ASP A 189 8.23 -0.10 6.06
C ASP A 189 9.09 0.57 4.98
N VAL A 190 10.36 0.17 4.85
CA VAL A 190 11.28 0.78 3.88
C VAL A 190 10.79 0.52 2.45
N GLU A 191 10.35 -0.69 2.15
CA GLU A 191 9.82 -1.07 0.84
C GLU A 191 8.50 -0.35 0.52
N ASN A 192 7.71 0.03 1.52
CA ASN A 192 6.51 0.85 1.31
C ASN A 192 6.86 2.24 0.78
N VAL A 193 7.91 2.85 1.32
CA VAL A 193 8.34 4.20 0.96
C VAL A 193 9.11 4.22 -0.36
N VAL A 194 9.98 3.23 -0.60
CA VAL A 194 10.90 3.25 -1.76
C VAL A 194 10.42 2.42 -2.95
N LEU A 195 9.54 1.43 -2.75
CA LEU A 195 9.04 0.56 -3.81
C LEU A 195 7.52 0.67 -4.01
N TYR A 196 6.74 0.15 -3.07
CA TYR A 196 5.30 -0.12 -3.25
C TYR A 196 4.48 1.15 -3.44
N GLY A 197 4.83 2.24 -2.74
CA GLY A 197 4.22 3.56 -2.92
C GLY A 197 4.53 4.23 -4.27
N ILE A 198 5.47 3.69 -5.06
CA ILE A 198 6.05 4.36 -6.23
C ILE A 198 5.61 3.74 -7.55
N ASP A 199 6.07 2.51 -7.84
CA ASP A 199 5.76 1.77 -9.06
C ASP A 199 6.00 0.26 -8.88
N SER A 200 5.58 -0.53 -9.86
CA SER A 200 5.88 -1.97 -9.92
C SER A 200 7.32 -2.30 -10.32
N PHE A 201 8.07 -1.34 -10.89
CA PHE A 201 9.42 -1.52 -11.43
C PHE A 201 9.56 -2.71 -12.41
N ALA A 202 8.52 -3.03 -13.17
CA ALA A 202 8.46 -4.22 -14.04
C ALA A 202 9.56 -4.31 -15.12
N VAL A 203 10.23 -3.19 -15.44
CA VAL A 203 11.37 -3.14 -16.37
C VAL A 203 12.68 -3.13 -15.57
N ALA A 204 12.92 -2.09 -14.78
CA ALA A 204 14.15 -1.92 -14.01
C ALA A 204 14.45 -3.08 -13.04
N GLY A 205 13.42 -3.63 -12.40
CA GLY A 205 13.51 -4.73 -11.44
C GLY A 205 13.41 -6.12 -12.06
N ALA A 206 13.43 -6.26 -13.40
CA ALA A 206 13.13 -7.53 -14.06
C ALA A 206 14.00 -8.71 -13.57
N ASN A 207 15.27 -8.45 -13.27
CA ASN A 207 16.26 -9.44 -12.79
C ASN A 207 16.31 -9.56 -11.25
N GLY A 208 15.61 -8.69 -10.53
CA GLY A 208 15.65 -8.62 -9.08
C GLY A 208 15.61 -7.18 -8.59
N ILE A 209 15.21 -7.03 -7.33
CA ILE A 209 15.13 -5.75 -6.64
C ILE A 209 15.85 -5.90 -5.31
N ARG A 210 16.70 -4.93 -5.00
CA ARG A 210 17.30 -4.70 -3.69
C ARG A 210 16.81 -3.36 -3.16
N PHE A 211 16.54 -3.28 -1.87
CA PHE A 211 16.21 -2.03 -1.20
C PHE A 211 16.96 -1.87 0.11
N GLU A 212 17.20 -0.62 0.51
CA GLU A 212 17.77 -0.30 1.82
C GLU A 212 17.39 1.11 2.30
N LEU A 213 17.35 1.26 3.62
CA LEU A 213 17.27 2.53 4.33
C LEU A 213 18.69 3.04 4.59
N ALA A 214 19.05 4.14 3.96
CA ALA A 214 20.32 4.83 4.17
C ALA A 214 20.22 5.86 5.30
N GLY A 215 21.35 6.54 5.58
CA GLY A 215 21.42 7.66 6.51
C GLY A 215 20.76 8.93 5.97
N ALA A 216 21.31 10.08 6.38
CA ALA A 216 20.85 11.37 5.88
C ALA A 216 21.01 11.47 4.35
N ALA A 217 20.09 12.19 3.70
CA ALA A 217 20.19 12.47 2.27
C ALA A 217 21.46 13.27 1.97
N THR A 218 22.12 12.96 0.86
CA THR A 218 23.21 13.80 0.34
C THR A 218 22.61 15.09 -0.22
N PRO A 219 23.33 16.24 -0.16
CA PRO A 219 22.87 17.48 -0.77
C PRO A 219 22.51 17.29 -2.24
N ALA A 220 21.50 18.02 -2.71
CA ALA A 220 21.13 17.98 -4.11
C ALA A 220 22.17 18.72 -4.98
N PRO A 221 22.25 18.45 -6.29
CA PRO A 221 23.29 19.02 -7.17
C PRO A 221 23.28 20.55 -7.22
N ASP A 222 22.13 21.18 -7.00
CA ASP A 222 21.97 22.63 -6.92
C ASP A 222 22.43 23.24 -5.57
N GLY A 223 22.86 22.39 -4.62
CA GLY A 223 23.26 22.75 -3.27
C GLY A 223 22.11 22.87 -2.28
N ALA A 224 20.86 22.65 -2.70
CA ALA A 224 19.71 22.64 -1.81
C ALA A 224 19.76 21.44 -0.86
N VAL A 225 19.30 21.67 0.37
CA VAL A 225 19.26 20.66 1.42
C VAL A 225 17.83 20.17 1.55
N TYR A 226 17.64 18.90 1.25
CA TYR A 226 16.36 18.21 1.39
C TYR A 226 16.49 17.14 2.48
N PRO A 227 15.50 16.99 3.38
CA PRO A 227 15.53 15.96 4.43
C PRO A 227 15.37 14.53 3.89
N PHE A 228 14.77 14.37 2.71
CA PHE A 228 14.51 13.06 2.11
C PHE A 228 15.16 12.89 0.75
N GLY A 229 15.61 11.66 0.47
CA GLY A 229 16.21 11.30 -0.79
C GLY A 229 15.77 9.92 -1.29
N TYR A 230 15.78 9.76 -2.61
CA TYR A 230 15.54 8.49 -3.29
C TYR A 230 16.66 8.26 -4.29
N ARG A 231 17.14 7.01 -4.38
CA ARG A 231 18.07 6.60 -5.42
C ARG A 231 17.63 5.27 -5.99
N TYR A 232 17.55 5.21 -7.31
CA TYR A 232 17.26 4.01 -8.08
C TYR A 232 18.41 3.79 -9.05
N ALA A 233 19.23 2.77 -8.79
CA ALA A 233 20.42 2.48 -9.59
C ALA A 233 20.42 1.04 -10.08
N LEU A 234 20.91 0.79 -11.29
CA LEU A 234 21.24 -0.56 -11.70
C LEU A 234 22.60 -0.93 -11.12
N ARG A 235 22.67 -2.07 -10.41
CA ARG A 235 23.88 -2.53 -9.72
C ARG A 235 24.11 -4.00 -10.02
N SER A 236 25.38 -4.43 -9.97
CA SER A 236 25.68 -5.86 -10.06
C SER A 236 24.95 -6.62 -8.96
N ARG A 237 24.36 -7.77 -9.31
CA ARG A 237 23.75 -8.70 -8.37
C ARG A 237 24.69 -9.07 -7.21
N SER A 238 25.99 -9.16 -7.50
CA SER A 238 27.03 -9.54 -6.53
C SER A 238 27.41 -8.44 -5.52
N CYS A 239 26.96 -7.19 -5.73
CA CYS A 239 27.19 -6.14 -4.73
C CYS A 239 26.40 -6.44 -3.46
N SER A 240 26.89 -5.96 -2.32
CA SER A 240 26.16 -5.92 -1.04
C SER A 240 25.21 -4.71 -0.99
N PHE A 241 24.57 -4.52 0.17
CA PHE A 241 24.00 -3.24 0.58
C PHE A 241 25.09 -2.15 0.61
N ASP A 242 24.74 -0.91 0.28
CA ASP A 242 25.71 0.19 0.26
C ASP A 242 25.91 0.77 1.67
N GLY A 243 24.88 0.74 2.53
CA GLY A 243 24.88 1.38 3.86
C GLY A 243 24.90 0.42 5.05
N TRP A 244 25.02 -0.89 4.84
CA TRP A 244 24.86 -1.89 5.88
C TRP A 244 25.93 -2.99 5.81
N GLN A 245 26.48 -3.34 6.97
CA GLN A 245 27.34 -4.49 7.18
C GLN A 245 26.51 -5.67 7.70
N GLU A 246 26.60 -6.82 7.01
CA GLU A 246 25.94 -8.05 7.42
C GLU A 246 26.63 -8.64 8.66
N GLY A 247 25.83 -8.93 9.68
CA GLY A 247 26.27 -9.52 10.94
C GLY A 247 25.90 -11.00 11.04
N ARG A 248 25.30 -11.37 12.17
CA ARG A 248 24.91 -12.75 12.47
C ARG A 248 23.74 -13.19 11.59
N GLN A 249 23.82 -14.41 11.06
CA GLN A 249 22.69 -15.06 10.40
C GLN A 249 21.66 -15.54 11.43
N LEU A 250 20.46 -14.97 11.39
CA LEU A 250 19.36 -15.30 12.30
C LEU A 250 18.60 -16.55 11.83
N ALA A 251 18.35 -16.65 10.53
CA ALA A 251 17.72 -17.81 9.95
C ALA A 251 18.12 -18.02 8.50
N ALA A 252 18.02 -19.27 8.03
CA ALA A 252 18.14 -19.62 6.62
C ALA A 252 17.22 -20.77 6.25
N PHE A 253 16.74 -20.76 5.01
CA PHE A 253 15.88 -21.79 4.46
C PHE A 253 16.30 -22.14 3.03
N GLY A 254 16.14 -23.43 2.69
CA GLY A 254 16.45 -23.95 1.36
C GLY A 254 15.40 -23.57 0.32
N TRP A 255 15.46 -24.19 -0.85
CA TRP A 255 14.43 -24.03 -1.87
C TRP A 255 13.09 -24.59 -1.35
N THR A 256 12.13 -23.69 -1.21
CA THR A 256 10.77 -23.93 -0.72
C THR A 256 9.79 -23.67 -1.85
N ASP A 257 8.98 -24.68 -2.18
CA ASP A 257 7.90 -24.54 -3.18
C ASP A 257 6.76 -23.70 -2.61
N LEU A 258 6.39 -22.65 -3.33
CA LEU A 258 5.25 -21.81 -3.04
C LEU A 258 4.02 -22.23 -3.86
N GLY A 259 4.18 -23.00 -4.93
CA GLY A 259 3.11 -23.30 -5.88
C GLY A 259 2.76 -22.11 -6.77
N ALA A 260 1.48 -21.98 -7.15
CA ALA A 260 1.00 -20.82 -7.92
C ALA A 260 0.67 -19.64 -6.98
N PHE A 261 1.03 -18.41 -7.38
CA PHE A 261 0.70 -17.24 -6.57
C PHE A 261 -0.79 -16.94 -6.54
N ALA A 262 -1.28 -16.70 -5.32
CA ALA A 262 -2.66 -16.30 -5.06
C ALA A 262 -2.82 -14.78 -4.88
N GLY A 263 -2.01 -13.97 -5.59
CA GLY A 263 -2.11 -12.50 -5.66
C GLY A 263 -2.10 -11.80 -4.29
N GLU A 264 -3.29 -11.58 -3.73
CA GLU A 264 -3.53 -10.90 -2.45
C GLU A 264 -3.08 -11.71 -1.22
N LYS A 265 -2.83 -13.02 -1.37
CA LYS A 265 -2.52 -13.94 -0.26
C LYS A 265 -1.03 -14.26 -0.12
N LEU A 266 -0.16 -13.52 -0.81
CA LEU A 266 1.25 -13.87 -0.95
C LEU A 266 1.99 -14.03 0.38
N ALA A 267 1.82 -13.09 1.33
CA ALA A 267 2.48 -13.17 2.63
C ALA A 267 2.10 -14.43 3.41
N ALA A 268 0.81 -14.76 3.44
CA ALA A 268 0.30 -15.96 4.11
C ALA A 268 0.82 -17.26 3.46
N GLN A 269 0.93 -17.27 2.13
CA GLN A 269 1.44 -18.40 1.36
C GLN A 269 2.95 -18.62 1.61
N VAL A 270 3.73 -17.55 1.57
CA VAL A 270 5.17 -17.58 1.88
C VAL A 270 5.40 -18.01 3.32
N TRP A 271 4.67 -17.42 4.27
CA TRP A 271 4.73 -17.77 5.68
C TRP A 271 4.51 -19.27 5.89
N LEU A 272 3.41 -19.83 5.38
CA LEU A 272 3.07 -21.23 5.62
C LEU A 272 4.10 -22.17 4.98
N ALA A 273 4.57 -21.85 3.78
CA ALA A 273 5.55 -22.67 3.08
C ALA A 273 6.89 -22.72 3.83
N VAL A 274 7.38 -21.57 4.30
CA VAL A 274 8.62 -21.48 5.10
C VAL A 274 8.43 -22.12 6.49
N ALA A 275 7.27 -21.92 7.12
CA ALA A 275 6.95 -22.50 8.42
C ALA A 275 6.89 -24.03 8.38
N ARG A 276 6.38 -24.63 7.30
CA ARG A 276 6.41 -26.09 7.07
C ARG A 276 7.78 -26.60 6.66
N GLY A 277 8.59 -25.75 6.02
CA GLY A 277 9.91 -26.08 5.53
C GLY A 277 10.93 -26.39 6.62
N GLN A 278 12.03 -27.02 6.19
CA GLN A 278 13.23 -27.15 7.01
C GLN A 278 13.98 -25.82 7.02
N VAL A 279 14.25 -25.32 8.22
CA VAL A 279 14.93 -24.05 8.46
C VAL A 279 16.10 -24.25 9.41
N LYS A 280 17.13 -23.44 9.25
CA LYS A 280 18.19 -23.26 10.23
C LYS A 280 17.90 -21.96 10.96
N VAL A 281 17.92 -21.98 12.29
CA VAL A 281 17.68 -20.80 13.14
C VAL A 281 18.84 -20.63 14.10
N ALA A 282 19.15 -19.39 14.44
CA ALA A 282 20.13 -19.07 15.47
C ALA A 282 19.68 -19.56 16.85
N GLU A 283 20.64 -19.86 17.72
CA GLU A 283 20.36 -20.36 19.08
C GLU A 283 19.69 -19.32 19.98
N SER A 284 20.03 -18.05 19.78
CA SER A 284 19.48 -16.94 20.54
C SER A 284 18.58 -16.07 19.67
N VAL A 285 17.49 -15.60 20.27
CA VAL A 285 16.59 -14.61 19.68
C VAL A 285 17.33 -13.30 19.45
N CYS A 286 16.97 -12.60 18.39
CA CYS A 286 17.43 -11.26 18.08
C CYS A 286 16.92 -10.27 19.13
N ASP A 287 17.77 -9.37 19.59
CA ASP A 287 17.35 -8.33 20.52
C ASP A 287 16.27 -7.45 19.89
N ARG A 288 15.30 -7.04 20.71
CA ARG A 288 14.17 -6.24 20.23
C ARG A 288 14.69 -4.90 19.70
N GLY A 289 14.31 -4.58 18.46
CA GLY A 289 14.70 -3.34 17.80
C GLY A 289 16.02 -3.40 17.04
N THR A 290 16.70 -4.54 17.03
CA THR A 290 17.88 -4.76 16.20
C THR A 290 17.49 -4.75 14.73
N ALA A 291 18.23 -3.97 13.94
CA ALA A 291 18.06 -3.90 12.50
C ALA A 291 18.45 -5.23 11.83
N PHE A 292 17.65 -5.67 10.88
CA PHE A 292 17.92 -6.88 10.11
C PHE A 292 17.63 -6.67 8.62
N ALA A 293 18.13 -7.60 7.81
CA ALA A 293 17.86 -7.67 6.38
C ALA A 293 17.29 -9.03 5.97
N VAL A 294 16.42 -9.01 4.96
CA VAL A 294 15.82 -10.22 4.36
C VAL A 294 16.39 -10.41 2.96
N LYS A 295 17.12 -11.51 2.74
CA LYS A 295 17.76 -11.81 1.45
C LYS A 295 17.13 -13.05 0.85
N VAL A 296 16.42 -12.88 -0.26
CA VAL A 296 15.66 -13.95 -0.90
C VAL A 296 16.03 -14.07 -2.37
N GLU A 297 16.27 -15.30 -2.79
CA GLU A 297 16.25 -15.66 -4.21
C GLU A 297 14.91 -16.25 -4.56
N VAL A 298 14.34 -15.78 -5.66
CA VAL A 298 13.07 -16.25 -6.20
C VAL A 298 13.28 -16.92 -7.55
N ARG A 299 12.77 -18.14 -7.64
CA ARG A 299 12.64 -18.86 -8.89
C ARG A 299 11.19 -18.72 -9.37
N PRO A 300 10.95 -18.00 -10.47
CA PRO A 300 9.62 -17.90 -11.01
C PRO A 300 9.30 -19.11 -11.91
N PRO A 301 8.03 -19.36 -12.23
CA PRO A 301 7.64 -20.40 -13.18
C PRO A 301 8.00 -19.98 -14.61
N ARG A 302 8.27 -20.92 -15.52
CA ARG A 302 8.73 -20.62 -16.91
C ARG A 302 7.93 -19.57 -17.67
N ARG A 303 6.63 -19.46 -17.41
CA ARG A 303 5.70 -18.49 -18.03
C ARG A 303 5.78 -17.08 -17.46
N HIS A 304 6.32 -16.91 -16.25
CA HIS A 304 6.50 -15.60 -15.60
C HIS A 304 7.99 -15.35 -15.40
N ARG A 305 8.53 -14.25 -15.93
CA ARG A 305 9.98 -14.03 -15.95
C ARG A 305 10.47 -12.82 -15.15
N ARG A 306 9.56 -12.08 -14.52
CA ARG A 306 9.87 -10.77 -13.93
C ARG A 306 9.59 -10.76 -12.44
N VAL A 307 10.50 -10.13 -11.69
CA VAL A 307 10.25 -9.72 -10.31
C VAL A 307 9.60 -8.34 -10.34
N LEU A 308 8.48 -8.19 -9.62
CA LEU A 308 7.75 -6.94 -9.50
C LEU A 308 7.96 -6.39 -8.09
N GLY A 309 7.98 -5.06 -7.93
CA GLY A 309 8.05 -4.39 -6.62
C GLY A 309 6.94 -4.87 -5.67
N ASN A 310 5.74 -5.12 -6.19
CA ASN A 310 4.62 -5.64 -5.40
C ASN A 310 4.87 -7.05 -4.85
N LEU A 311 5.79 -7.82 -5.45
CA LEU A 311 6.16 -9.14 -4.97
C LEU A 311 7.09 -9.06 -3.75
N VAL A 312 7.94 -8.03 -3.71
CA VAL A 312 8.92 -7.83 -2.64
C VAL A 312 8.22 -7.77 -1.29
N LYS A 313 7.18 -6.94 -1.14
CA LYS A 313 6.47 -6.79 0.12
C LYS A 313 5.91 -8.12 0.63
N GLY A 314 5.08 -8.79 -0.16
CA GLY A 314 4.47 -10.04 0.31
C GLY A 314 5.48 -11.15 0.62
N VAL A 315 6.63 -11.20 -0.08
CA VAL A 315 7.70 -12.15 0.24
C VAL A 315 8.40 -11.76 1.54
N VAL A 316 8.77 -10.49 1.72
CA VAL A 316 9.42 -9.99 2.94
C VAL A 316 8.49 -10.18 4.14
N ASP A 317 7.25 -9.69 4.09
CA ASP A 317 6.25 -9.85 5.17
C ASP A 317 6.08 -11.32 5.56
N GLY A 318 5.98 -12.21 4.57
CA GLY A 318 5.81 -13.65 4.80
C GLY A 318 7.04 -14.32 5.41
N VAL A 319 8.25 -13.93 5.00
CA VAL A 319 9.51 -14.44 5.58
C VAL A 319 9.69 -13.93 7.00
N VAL A 320 9.49 -12.64 7.25
CA VAL A 320 9.57 -12.05 8.60
C VAL A 320 8.57 -12.73 9.53
N ALA A 321 7.33 -12.89 9.08
CA ALA A 321 6.31 -13.56 9.85
C ALA A 321 6.63 -15.04 10.15
N ALA A 322 7.36 -15.73 9.27
CA ALA A 322 7.73 -17.14 9.47
C ALA A 322 8.77 -17.32 10.60
N PHE A 323 9.46 -16.24 10.96
CA PHE A 323 10.47 -16.20 12.02
C PHE A 323 10.02 -15.38 13.24
N GLN A 324 8.71 -15.17 13.38
CA GLN A 324 8.05 -14.63 14.56
C GLN A 324 6.98 -15.59 15.07
N ALA A 325 6.63 -15.47 16.35
CA ALA A 325 5.53 -16.22 16.94
C ALA A 325 4.39 -15.30 17.41
N HIS A 326 3.17 -15.78 17.23
CA HIS A 326 1.95 -15.22 17.78
C HIS A 326 1.79 -15.67 19.23
N THR A 327 1.31 -14.79 20.12
CA THR A 327 1.08 -15.14 21.54
C THR A 327 -0.35 -14.96 22.04
N ASP A 328 -1.22 -14.24 21.33
CA ASP A 328 -2.64 -14.07 21.69
C ASP A 328 -3.45 -15.34 21.38
N THR A 329 -3.48 -16.26 22.34
CA THR A 329 -4.25 -17.52 22.24
C THR A 329 -5.76 -17.31 22.24
N THR A 330 -6.27 -16.10 22.53
CA THR A 330 -7.72 -15.86 22.58
C THR A 330 -8.34 -15.76 21.19
N ILE A 331 -7.54 -15.38 20.18
CA ILE A 331 -7.99 -15.23 18.78
C ILE A 331 -7.40 -16.28 17.85
N VAL A 332 -6.40 -17.05 18.30
CA VAL A 332 -5.59 -17.91 17.43
C VAL A 332 -6.42 -18.95 16.69
N HIS A 333 -7.46 -19.51 17.31
CA HIS A 333 -8.32 -20.50 16.69
C HIS A 333 -9.13 -19.93 15.51
N GLU A 334 -9.69 -18.72 15.67
CA GLU A 334 -10.43 -18.03 14.61
C GLU A 334 -9.50 -17.55 13.50
N VAL A 335 -8.33 -17.02 13.87
CA VAL A 335 -7.27 -16.64 12.92
C VAL A 335 -6.85 -17.85 12.08
N ALA A 336 -6.59 -18.98 12.74
CA ALA A 336 -6.15 -20.21 12.08
C ALA A 336 -7.22 -20.74 11.13
N SER A 337 -8.50 -20.71 11.55
CA SER A 337 -9.63 -21.11 10.71
C SER A 337 -9.74 -20.28 9.43
N ARG A 338 -9.62 -18.95 9.53
CA ARG A 338 -9.67 -18.05 8.35
C ARG A 338 -8.49 -18.22 7.42
N LEU A 339 -7.28 -18.37 7.98
CA LEU A 339 -6.07 -18.65 7.21
C LEU A 339 -6.16 -20.01 6.50
N ALA A 340 -6.63 -21.05 7.20
CA ALA A 340 -6.82 -22.39 6.66
C ALA A 340 -7.79 -22.41 5.48
N MET A 341 -8.93 -21.71 5.58
CA MET A 341 -9.86 -21.53 4.46
C MET A 341 -9.19 -20.82 3.28
N SER A 342 -8.39 -19.80 3.56
CA SER A 342 -7.73 -18.98 2.54
C SER A 342 -6.62 -19.74 1.81
N LEU A 343 -5.87 -20.58 2.52
CA LEU A 343 -4.69 -21.32 2.06
C LEU A 343 -4.98 -22.78 1.67
N ALA A 344 -6.22 -23.24 1.84
CA ALA A 344 -6.60 -24.65 1.71
C ALA A 344 -5.69 -25.58 2.55
N ALA A 345 -5.55 -25.24 3.84
CA ALA A 345 -4.70 -25.94 4.80
C ALA A 345 -5.52 -26.43 6.01
N ASP A 346 -4.89 -27.24 6.86
CA ASP A 346 -5.49 -27.68 8.13
C ASP A 346 -5.39 -26.57 9.19
N PRO A 347 -6.50 -26.12 9.81
CA PRO A 347 -6.48 -25.13 10.90
C PRO A 347 -5.55 -25.50 12.05
N ALA A 348 -5.46 -26.77 12.45
CA ALA A 348 -4.60 -27.20 13.55
C ALA A 348 -3.11 -27.05 13.19
N ASP A 349 -2.77 -27.25 11.92
CA ASP A 349 -1.43 -27.02 11.39
C ASP A 349 -1.06 -25.53 11.39
N ILE A 350 -2.00 -24.67 10.98
CA ILE A 350 -1.84 -23.22 11.00
C ILE A 350 -1.62 -22.72 12.44
N GLU A 351 -2.45 -23.15 13.38
CA GLU A 351 -2.36 -22.78 14.79
C GLU A 351 -1.00 -23.21 15.39
N ARG A 352 -0.60 -24.46 15.14
CA ARG A 352 0.70 -24.99 15.57
C ARG A 352 1.87 -24.13 15.07
N HIS A 353 1.82 -23.70 13.81
CA HIS A 353 2.88 -22.87 13.22
C HIS A 353 2.85 -21.42 13.72
N LEU A 354 1.67 -20.83 13.95
CA LEU A 354 1.58 -19.48 14.51
C LEU A 354 2.15 -19.39 15.92
N LEU A 355 1.99 -20.45 16.72
CA LEU A 355 2.44 -20.52 18.11
C LEU A 355 3.87 -21.05 18.28
N ASP A 356 4.59 -21.39 17.20
CA ASP A 356 5.92 -22.02 17.27
C ASP A 356 7.02 -21.02 17.64
N GLN A 357 7.23 -20.84 18.94
CA GLN A 357 8.29 -19.96 19.47
C GLN A 357 9.71 -20.49 19.21
N ARG A 358 9.90 -21.76 18.83
CA ARG A 358 11.25 -22.33 18.61
C ARG A 358 11.92 -21.74 17.36
N ARG A 359 11.12 -21.20 16.44
CA ARG A 359 11.58 -20.56 15.20
C ARG A 359 11.59 -19.03 15.29
N ALA A 360 11.11 -18.47 16.40
CA ALA A 360 10.85 -17.05 16.57
C ALA A 360 12.14 -16.24 16.84
N VAL A 361 13.11 -16.31 15.93
CA VAL A 361 14.38 -15.59 16.05
C VAL A 361 14.21 -14.08 15.95
N LEU A 362 13.11 -13.59 15.38
CA LEU A 362 12.71 -12.17 15.39
C LEU A 362 11.76 -11.84 16.55
N GLY A 363 11.63 -12.74 17.51
CA GLY A 363 10.83 -12.58 18.71
C GLY A 363 9.36 -12.96 18.55
N SER A 364 8.65 -12.87 19.68
CA SER A 364 7.21 -13.15 19.76
C SER A 364 6.42 -11.86 19.89
N VAL A 365 5.28 -11.78 19.24
CA VAL A 365 4.38 -10.61 19.27
C VAL A 365 2.97 -11.02 19.69
N PRO A 366 2.24 -10.16 20.42
CA PRO A 366 0.86 -10.43 20.81
C PRO A 366 -0.01 -10.85 19.63
N ARG A 367 0.04 -10.07 18.55
CA ARG A 367 -0.80 -10.28 17.37
C ARG A 367 0.00 -10.16 16.08
N LEU A 368 0.68 -11.25 15.72
CA LEU A 368 1.31 -11.41 14.41
C LEU A 368 0.28 -11.34 13.27
N VAL A 369 -0.93 -11.79 13.57
CA VAL A 369 -2.07 -11.79 12.66
C VAL A 369 -3.28 -11.24 13.41
N ARG A 370 -4.01 -10.31 12.79
CA ARG A 370 -5.20 -9.67 13.35
C ARG A 370 -6.43 -10.10 12.56
N LEU A 371 -7.57 -10.20 13.22
CA LEU A 371 -8.85 -10.40 12.55
C LEU A 371 -9.29 -9.11 11.86
N SER A 372 -9.82 -9.23 10.64
CA SER A 372 -10.51 -8.16 9.92
C SER A 372 -11.95 -8.59 9.59
N ASN A 373 -12.77 -7.73 8.97
CA ASN A 373 -14.18 -8.06 8.71
C ASN A 373 -14.34 -9.34 7.87
N ASP A 374 -13.54 -9.49 6.81
CA ASP A 374 -13.67 -10.58 5.83
C ASP A 374 -12.42 -11.50 5.76
N GLY A 375 -11.50 -11.39 6.71
CA GLY A 375 -10.27 -12.18 6.67
C GLY A 375 -9.32 -11.91 7.83
N VAL A 376 -8.04 -11.78 7.50
CA VAL A 376 -6.96 -11.49 8.45
C VAL A 376 -6.01 -10.44 7.88
N VAL A 377 -5.28 -9.77 8.77
CA VAL A 377 -4.23 -8.81 8.43
C VAL A 377 -2.94 -9.24 9.10
N TRP A 378 -1.87 -9.38 8.33
CA TRP A 378 -0.53 -9.64 8.83
C TRP A 378 0.06 -8.36 9.43
N ALA A 379 0.72 -8.51 10.58
CA ALA A 379 1.43 -7.44 11.26
C ALA A 379 2.76 -7.98 11.82
N PRO A 380 3.68 -8.42 10.93
CA PRO A 380 5.04 -8.75 11.35
C PRO A 380 5.75 -7.52 11.96
N ALA A 381 6.87 -7.74 12.63
CA ALA A 381 7.74 -6.65 13.08
C ALA A 381 8.74 -6.25 11.98
N ASP A 382 8.22 -5.98 10.78
CA ASP A 382 8.98 -5.61 9.59
C ASP A 382 9.49 -4.15 9.64
N GLU A 383 9.12 -3.37 10.65
CA GLU A 383 9.64 -2.00 10.84
C GLU A 383 11.17 -1.95 11.05
N PHE A 384 11.75 -3.06 11.54
CA PHE A 384 13.19 -3.24 11.75
C PHE A 384 13.89 -3.92 10.55
N CYS A 385 13.14 -4.27 9.49
CA CYS A 385 13.68 -4.72 8.22
C CYS A 385 14.19 -3.51 7.44
N VAL A 386 15.44 -3.11 7.68
CA VAL A 386 16.02 -1.89 7.12
C VAL A 386 16.59 -2.09 5.71
N ALA A 387 16.76 -3.34 5.29
CA ALA A 387 17.24 -3.68 3.95
C ALA A 387 16.69 -5.03 3.50
N GLY A 388 16.66 -5.25 2.19
CA GLY A 388 16.25 -6.55 1.67
C GLY A 388 16.49 -6.71 0.18
N GLU A 389 16.43 -7.95 -0.27
CA GLU A 389 16.57 -8.28 -1.68
C GLU A 389 15.66 -9.44 -2.09
N LEU A 390 15.13 -9.33 -3.30
CA LEU A 390 14.40 -10.37 -3.99
C LEU A 390 15.02 -10.55 -5.38
N LEU A 391 15.92 -11.52 -5.49
CA LEU A 391 16.76 -11.72 -6.66
C LEU A 391 16.22 -12.86 -7.54
N ARG A 392 16.02 -12.59 -8.83
CA ARG A 392 15.53 -13.62 -9.75
C ARG A 392 16.61 -14.66 -10.03
N VAL A 393 16.28 -15.94 -9.95
CA VAL A 393 17.08 -17.02 -10.56
C VAL A 393 16.35 -17.62 -11.75
N GLU A 394 17.08 -18.37 -12.58
CA GLU A 394 16.51 -18.97 -13.79
C GLU A 394 15.40 -19.99 -13.44
N PRO A 395 14.24 -19.95 -14.13
CA PRO A 395 13.16 -20.92 -13.94
C PRO A 395 13.61 -22.34 -14.28
N ILE A 396 13.17 -23.32 -13.48
CA ILE A 396 13.39 -24.76 -13.79
C ILE A 396 12.08 -25.52 -13.96
N ASP A 397 11.02 -25.07 -13.27
CA ASP A 397 9.73 -25.71 -13.08
C ASP A 397 8.57 -24.75 -13.42
N GLU A 398 7.34 -25.19 -13.14
CA GLU A 398 6.09 -24.45 -13.38
C GLU A 398 5.55 -23.76 -12.12
N HIS A 399 6.28 -23.82 -11.00
CA HIS A 399 5.86 -23.23 -9.72
C HIS A 399 6.79 -22.09 -9.31
N TRP A 400 6.33 -21.29 -8.35
CA TRP A 400 7.20 -20.35 -7.66
C TRP A 400 7.96 -21.08 -6.57
N SER A 401 9.25 -20.78 -6.43
CA SER A 401 10.05 -21.26 -5.30
C SER A 401 10.94 -20.15 -4.77
N ILE A 402 11.21 -20.18 -3.47
CA ILE A 402 12.11 -19.23 -2.83
C ILE A 402 13.15 -19.94 -1.98
N ARG A 403 14.31 -19.33 -1.82
CA ARG A 403 15.26 -19.66 -0.75
C ARG A 403 15.79 -18.36 -0.19
N GLY A 404 16.30 -18.37 1.03
CA GLY A 404 16.80 -17.13 1.60
C GLY A 404 17.30 -17.23 3.01
N GLU A 405 17.66 -16.07 3.52
CA GLU A 405 18.18 -15.87 4.86
C GLU A 405 17.68 -14.56 5.47
N VAL A 406 17.70 -14.52 6.80
CA VAL A 406 17.49 -13.33 7.61
C VAL A 406 18.78 -13.09 8.37
N VAL A 407 19.34 -11.89 8.27
CA VAL A 407 20.64 -11.53 8.85
C VAL A 407 20.51 -10.24 9.66
N GLU A 408 21.19 -10.15 10.79
CA GLU A 408 21.38 -8.87 11.47
C GLU A 408 22.21 -7.93 10.59
N VAL A 409 21.95 -6.63 10.71
CA VAL A 409 22.75 -5.61 10.02
C VAL A 409 23.12 -4.46 10.95
N SER A 410 24.28 -3.86 10.68
CA SER A 410 24.78 -2.69 11.41
C SER A 410 25.38 -1.66 10.43
N ARG A 411 25.46 -0.40 10.86
CA ARG A 411 26.02 0.70 10.06
C ARG A 411 27.52 0.79 10.18
#